data_AF-A0A7K7N7L4-F1
#
_entry.id   AF-A0A7K7N7L4-F1
#
_cell.length_a   1.000
_cell.length_b   1.000
_cell.length_c   1.000
_cell.angle_alpha   90.00
_cell.angle_beta   90.00
_cell.angle_gamma   90.00
#
_symmetry.space_group_name_H-M   'P 1'
#
loop_
_entity.id
_entity.type
_entity.pdbx_description
1 polymer ?
#
loop_
_entity_poly.entity_id
_entity_poly.type
_entity_poly.pdbx_seq_one_letter_code
_entity_poly.pdbx_strand_id
1 'polypeptide(L)'
;HCAGRVEIYYYGSWGTVCDDGWDLLDATVVYHQLGYGGALEAVGSAQFGKGSVQIWLDSMNCSRAEASLWECPAVSWGQHDCKHKEDAGVVCSGLCRELWLDPIAQGGRDEERAGNSQGYREKVCAVGGKNGCSGGVDVWHCGSWGMVCNDSWDMQDVKVACR
;
A
#
# COMPACT_ATOMS: atom_id res chain seq x y z
N HIS A 1 -8.88 0.21 -5.96
CA HIS A 1 -8.18 -0.70 -5.05
C HIS A 1 -6.69 -0.54 -5.29
N CYS A 2 -5.88 -0.52 -4.24
CA CYS A 2 -4.43 -0.55 -4.38
C CYS A 2 -3.99 -1.98 -4.14
N ALA A 3 -3.16 -2.54 -5.01
CA ALA A 3 -2.69 -3.91 -4.86
C ALA A 3 -1.23 -4.01 -5.28
N GLY A 4 -0.54 -5.02 -4.75
CA GLY A 4 0.84 -5.26 -5.14
C GLY A 4 1.59 -6.17 -4.18
N ARG A 5 2.80 -6.54 -4.60
CA ARG A 5 3.78 -7.22 -3.76
C ARG A 5 4.23 -6.29 -2.63
N VAL A 6 4.36 -6.82 -1.43
CA VAL A 6 4.88 -6.07 -0.29
C VAL A 6 6.40 -6.07 -0.34
N GLU A 7 6.99 -4.87 -0.34
CA GLU A 7 8.42 -4.67 -0.24
C GLU A 7 8.74 -3.79 0.96
N ILE A 8 9.83 -4.12 1.66
CA ILE A 8 10.28 -3.44 2.87
C ILE A 8 11.72 -2.97 2.71
N TYR A 9 12.00 -1.75 3.18
CA TYR A 9 13.33 -1.19 3.18
C TYR A 9 13.99 -1.43 4.54
N TYR A 10 15.04 -2.25 4.56
CA TYR A 10 15.78 -2.58 5.77
C TYR A 10 17.29 -2.55 5.49
N TYR A 11 18.05 -1.97 6.41
CA TYR A 11 19.51 -1.91 6.35
C TYR A 11 20.09 -1.40 5.02
N GLY A 12 19.43 -0.41 4.39
CA GLY A 12 19.93 0.22 3.17
C GLY A 12 19.50 -0.46 1.86
N SER A 13 18.68 -1.51 1.91
CA SER A 13 18.19 -2.16 0.70
C SER A 13 16.72 -2.61 0.80
N TRP A 14 16.07 -2.63 -0.35
CA TRP A 14 14.73 -3.19 -0.52
C TRP A 14 14.77 -4.71 -0.50
N GLY A 15 13.74 -5.32 0.08
CA GLY A 15 13.51 -6.75 0.05
C GLY A 15 12.03 -7.10 0.12
N THR A 16 11.70 -8.36 -0.18
CA THR A 16 10.33 -8.87 -0.16
C THR A 16 9.97 -9.51 1.18
N VAL A 17 8.69 -9.87 1.33
CA VAL A 17 8.13 -10.59 2.47
C VAL A 17 7.65 -11.96 2.00
N CYS A 18 7.93 -13.03 2.75
CA CYS A 18 7.42 -14.37 2.43
C CYS A 18 5.93 -14.51 2.82
N ASP A 19 5.19 -15.37 2.10
CA ASP A 19 3.78 -15.66 2.33
C ASP A 19 3.51 -16.71 3.42
N ASP A 20 4.55 -17.31 3.99
CA ASP A 20 4.42 -18.17 5.18
C ASP A 20 3.95 -17.35 6.38
N GLY A 21 2.84 -17.78 6.98
CA GLY A 21 2.15 -17.04 8.05
C GLY A 21 1.38 -15.81 7.58
N TRP A 22 1.48 -15.42 6.30
CA TRP A 22 0.90 -14.18 5.77
C TRP A 22 -0.62 -14.22 5.75
N ASP A 23 -1.25 -13.38 6.57
CA ASP A 23 -2.70 -13.34 6.72
C ASP A 23 -3.31 -11.92 6.64
N LEU A 24 -4.63 -11.86 6.83
CA LEU A 24 -5.36 -10.60 6.75
C LEU A 24 -4.99 -9.62 7.89
N LEU A 25 -4.50 -10.10 9.03
CA LEU A 25 -4.01 -9.24 10.11
C LEU A 25 -2.71 -8.57 9.70
N ASP A 26 -1.80 -9.31 9.07
CA ASP A 26 -0.55 -8.75 8.52
C ASP A 26 -0.83 -7.71 7.43
N ALA A 27 -1.71 -8.06 6.48
CA ALA A 27 -2.15 -7.15 5.43
C ALA A 27 -2.82 -5.90 6.00
N THR A 28 -3.53 -6.03 7.14
CA THR A 28 -4.15 -4.89 7.83
C THR A 28 -3.10 -3.94 8.42
N VAL A 29 -1.98 -4.46 8.93
CA VAL A 29 -0.87 -3.62 9.43
C VAL A 29 -0.19 -2.87 8.27
N VAL A 30 0.11 -3.54 7.15
CA VAL A 30 0.64 -2.88 5.93
C VAL A 30 -0.28 -1.75 5.49
N TYR A 31 -1.58 -2.04 5.49
CA TYR A 31 -2.58 -1.05 5.20
C TYR A 31 -2.48 0.15 6.17
N HIS A 32 -2.57 -0.07 7.48
CA HIS A 32 -2.52 1.01 8.46
C HIS A 32 -1.28 1.88 8.33
N GLN A 33 -0.14 1.24 8.06
CA GLN A 33 1.13 1.91 7.82
C GLN A 33 1.13 2.80 6.57
N LEU A 34 0.43 2.38 5.51
CA LEU A 34 0.33 3.12 4.24
C LEU A 34 -0.82 4.15 4.20
N GLY A 35 -1.75 4.11 5.16
CA GLY A 35 -2.81 5.13 5.30
C GLY A 35 -4.00 4.98 4.35
N TYR A 36 -4.17 3.83 3.67
CA TYR A 36 -5.32 3.54 2.80
C TYR A 36 -6.63 3.23 3.57
N GLY A 37 -7.46 2.29 3.15
CA GLY A 37 -8.67 1.82 3.86
C GLY A 37 -8.49 0.36 4.26
N GLY A 38 -9.48 -0.29 4.88
CA GLY A 38 -9.36 -1.70 5.29
C GLY A 38 -8.71 -2.62 4.23
N ALA A 39 -7.84 -3.54 4.70
CA ALA A 39 -7.27 -4.60 3.88
C ALA A 39 -8.40 -5.51 3.38
N LEU A 40 -8.38 -5.82 2.09
CA LEU A 40 -9.36 -6.70 1.47
C LEU A 40 -8.82 -8.13 1.40
N GLU A 41 -7.56 -8.29 0.99
CA GLU A 41 -6.95 -9.60 0.80
C GLU A 41 -5.47 -9.60 1.17
N ALA A 42 -5.03 -10.69 1.78
CA ALA A 42 -3.64 -11.09 1.91
C ALA A 42 -3.35 -12.13 0.83
N VAL A 43 -2.40 -11.84 -0.05
CA VAL A 43 -2.15 -12.62 -1.25
C VAL A 43 -0.75 -13.24 -1.16
N GLY A 44 -0.65 -14.54 -1.39
CA GLY A 44 0.63 -15.25 -1.43
C GLY A 44 1.06 -15.61 -2.85
N SER A 45 2.02 -16.52 -2.93
CA SER A 45 2.45 -17.22 -4.14
C SER A 45 2.89 -16.31 -5.29
N ALA A 46 3.45 -15.15 -4.94
CA ALA A 46 3.93 -14.14 -5.89
C ALA A 46 2.92 -13.79 -6.99
N GLN A 47 1.63 -13.68 -6.65
CA GLN A 47 0.58 -13.34 -7.63
C GLN A 47 0.83 -12.01 -8.34
N PHE A 48 1.44 -11.03 -7.65
CA PHE A 48 1.86 -9.75 -8.21
C PHE A 48 3.26 -9.77 -8.81
N GLY A 49 3.76 -10.96 -9.13
CA GLY A 49 5.09 -11.18 -9.66
C GLY A 49 6.14 -11.37 -8.57
N LYS A 50 7.19 -12.08 -8.97
CA LYS A 50 8.34 -12.44 -8.13
C LYS A 50 9.27 -11.25 -7.97
N GLY A 51 9.77 -11.06 -6.77
CA GLY A 51 10.94 -10.25 -6.51
C GLY A 51 12.21 -10.92 -7.07
N SER A 52 13.30 -10.17 -6.99
CA SER A 52 14.64 -10.63 -7.36
C SER A 52 15.71 -10.17 -6.35
N VAL A 53 15.26 -9.68 -5.19
CA VAL A 53 16.08 -9.04 -4.14
C VAL A 53 16.06 -9.89 -2.87
N GLN A 54 16.63 -9.44 -1.77
CA GLN A 54 16.59 -10.20 -0.51
C GLN A 54 15.13 -10.41 -0.05
N ILE A 55 14.80 -11.57 0.53
CA ILE A 55 13.56 -11.73 1.31
C ILE A 55 13.90 -11.36 2.75
N TRP A 56 13.28 -10.31 3.29
CA TRP A 56 13.63 -9.75 4.59
C TRP A 56 12.84 -10.35 5.74
N LEU A 57 11.57 -10.65 5.50
CA LEU A 57 10.63 -11.09 6.52
C LEU A 57 9.96 -12.40 6.11
N ASP A 58 9.63 -13.21 7.10
CA ASP A 58 9.03 -14.53 6.96
C ASP A 58 8.25 -14.85 8.26
N SER A 59 7.23 -15.71 8.17
CA SER A 59 6.43 -16.21 9.28
C SER A 59 5.83 -15.09 10.14
N MET A 60 5.20 -14.14 9.44
CA MET A 60 4.54 -12.99 10.06
C MET A 60 3.37 -13.45 10.93
N ASN A 61 3.15 -12.77 12.05
CA ASN A 61 2.06 -13.08 12.98
C ASN A 61 1.59 -11.82 13.71
N CYS A 62 1.15 -10.81 12.95
CA CYS A 62 0.65 -9.56 13.49
C CYS A 62 -0.66 -9.75 14.29
N SER A 63 -0.90 -8.85 15.25
CA SER A 63 -2.14 -8.80 16.05
C SER A 63 -3.12 -7.71 15.60
N ARG A 64 -2.79 -6.94 14.55
CA ARG A 64 -3.43 -5.69 14.07
C ARG A 64 -3.09 -4.45 14.92
N ALA A 65 -2.55 -4.63 16.12
CA ALA A 65 -2.24 -3.51 17.01
C ALA A 65 -0.94 -2.77 16.64
N GLU A 66 -0.10 -3.41 15.82
CA GLU A 66 1.19 -2.90 15.39
C GLU A 66 1.03 -1.69 14.46
N ALA A 67 1.86 -0.67 14.66
CA ALA A 67 1.82 0.52 13.81
C ALA A 67 2.50 0.28 12.44
N SER A 68 3.34 -0.75 12.36
CA SER A 68 4.15 -1.05 11.20
C SER A 68 4.50 -2.53 11.13
N LEU A 69 4.81 -3.00 9.91
CA LEU A 69 5.05 -4.42 9.66
C LEU A 69 6.26 -4.98 10.42
N TRP A 70 7.29 -4.16 10.66
CA TRP A 70 8.50 -4.56 11.38
C TRP A 70 8.32 -4.69 12.90
N GLU A 71 7.20 -4.24 13.44
CA GLU A 71 6.84 -4.43 14.86
C GLU A 71 6.15 -5.77 15.11
N CYS A 72 5.68 -6.44 14.05
CA CYS A 72 5.02 -7.72 14.17
C CYS A 72 5.99 -8.82 14.58
N PRO A 73 5.55 -9.78 15.40
CA PRO A 73 6.28 -11.02 15.61
C PRO A 73 6.54 -11.71 14.26
N ALA A 74 7.81 -12.05 14.02
CA ALA A 74 8.28 -12.72 12.81
C ALA A 74 9.56 -13.50 13.13
N VAL A 75 10.04 -14.32 12.20
CA VAL A 75 11.42 -14.85 12.31
C VAL A 75 12.44 -13.72 12.15
N SER A 76 13.69 -14.00 12.54
CA SER A 76 14.75 -12.99 12.47
C SER A 76 14.99 -12.50 11.04
N TRP A 77 15.21 -11.20 10.88
CA TRP A 77 15.46 -10.54 9.59
C TRP A 77 16.44 -11.30 8.69
N GLY A 78 16.02 -11.54 7.45
CA GLY A 78 16.80 -12.24 6.43
C GLY A 78 16.96 -13.74 6.65
N GLN A 79 16.39 -14.30 7.72
CA GLN A 79 16.28 -15.76 7.90
C GLN A 79 14.93 -16.21 7.36
N HIS A 80 14.97 -17.03 6.32
CA HIS A 80 13.80 -17.63 5.69
C HIS A 80 14.24 -18.87 4.90
N ASP A 81 13.33 -19.80 4.64
CA ASP A 81 13.54 -20.90 3.68
C ASP A 81 12.80 -20.69 2.34
N CYS A 82 12.00 -19.62 2.27
CA CYS A 82 11.24 -19.21 1.09
C CYS A 82 12.08 -18.91 -0.15
N LYS A 83 11.40 -18.93 -1.31
CA LYS A 83 11.86 -18.45 -2.61
C LYS A 83 10.91 -17.36 -3.12
N HIS A 84 11.31 -16.57 -4.11
CA HIS A 84 10.42 -15.53 -4.66
C HIS A 84 9.12 -16.01 -5.33
N LYS A 85 8.88 -17.33 -5.42
CA LYS A 85 7.54 -17.84 -5.77
C LYS A 85 6.55 -17.69 -4.60
N GLU A 86 7.05 -17.41 -3.39
CA GLU A 86 6.36 -17.26 -2.10
C GLU A 86 6.34 -15.79 -1.67
N ASP A 87 6.61 -14.83 -2.57
CA ASP A 87 6.52 -13.42 -2.18
C ASP A 87 5.06 -13.01 -1.92
N ALA A 88 4.85 -12.36 -0.78
CA ALA A 88 3.58 -11.88 -0.30
C ALA A 88 3.14 -10.56 -0.96
N GLY A 89 1.83 -10.35 -1.01
CA GLY A 89 1.17 -9.19 -1.55
C GLY A 89 -0.10 -8.84 -0.79
N VAL A 90 -0.67 -7.69 -1.12
CA VAL A 90 -1.91 -7.19 -0.52
C VAL A 90 -2.85 -6.68 -1.59
N VAL A 91 -4.15 -6.77 -1.30
CA VAL A 91 -5.20 -6.01 -1.99
C VAL A 91 -5.88 -5.14 -0.96
N CYS A 92 -5.94 -3.85 -1.24
CA CYS A 92 -6.50 -2.81 -0.38
C CYS A 92 -7.67 -2.12 -1.09
N SER A 93 -8.67 -1.71 -0.32
CA SER A 93 -9.85 -1.01 -0.85
C SER A 93 -9.52 0.28 -1.60
N GLY A 94 -8.39 0.92 -1.28
CA GLY A 94 -7.99 2.21 -1.87
C GLY A 94 -8.88 3.38 -1.43
N LEU A 95 -9.69 3.19 -0.38
CA LEU A 95 -10.51 4.24 0.22
C LEU A 95 -9.77 4.88 1.37
N CYS A 96 -9.89 6.19 1.53
CA CYS A 96 -9.36 6.88 2.71
C CYS A 96 -10.00 6.39 4.02
N ARG A 97 -9.20 6.22 5.09
CA ARG A 97 -9.72 6.01 6.46
C ARG A 97 -10.66 7.14 6.90
N GLU A 98 -10.44 8.37 6.43
CA GLU A 98 -11.36 9.51 6.67
C GLU A 98 -12.76 9.25 6.09
N LEU A 99 -12.87 8.60 4.92
CA LEU A 99 -14.17 8.27 4.31
C LEU A 99 -14.89 7.10 5.02
N TRP A 100 -14.21 6.35 5.89
CA TRP A 100 -14.80 5.27 6.70
C TRP A 100 -15.24 5.73 8.10
N LEU A 101 -14.77 6.88 8.57
CA LEU A 101 -15.20 7.47 9.85
C LEU A 101 -16.32 8.51 9.68
N ASP A 102 -16.74 8.80 8.44
CA ASP A 102 -17.95 9.57 8.18
C ASP A 102 -19.19 8.74 8.52
N PRO A 103 -20.01 9.12 9.52
CA PRO A 103 -21.23 8.40 9.89
C PRO A 103 -22.30 8.40 8.77
N ILE A 104 -22.08 9.17 7.70
CA ILE A 104 -23.02 9.42 6.61
C ILE A 104 -23.13 8.20 5.66
N ALA A 105 -22.14 7.31 5.61
CA ALA A 105 -22.16 6.18 4.69
C ALA A 105 -23.11 5.02 5.11
N GLN A 106 -23.73 5.06 6.30
CA GLN A 106 -24.54 3.95 6.84
C GLN A 106 -26.03 4.24 7.08
N GLY A 107 -26.62 5.32 6.54
CA GLY A 107 -28.05 5.56 6.77
C GLY A 107 -28.64 6.70 5.92
N GLY A 108 -29.80 6.44 5.32
CA GLY A 108 -30.42 7.32 4.32
C GLY A 108 -31.14 8.56 4.86
N ARG A 109 -31.48 9.42 3.89
CA ARG A 109 -32.41 10.56 3.91
C ARG A 109 -32.21 11.57 5.05
N ASP A 110 -31.46 12.63 4.75
CA ASP A 110 -32.02 13.99 4.67
C ASP A 110 -31.03 14.92 3.97
N GLU A 111 -31.54 15.77 3.09
CA GLU A 111 -30.80 16.79 2.37
C GLU A 111 -30.28 17.89 3.31
N GLU A 112 -29.13 18.41 2.93
CA GLU A 112 -28.57 19.73 3.26
C GLU A 112 -27.52 19.84 4.39
N ARG A 113 -26.28 19.97 3.89
CA ARG A 113 -25.22 20.91 4.33
C ARG A 113 -24.12 20.39 5.27
N ALA A 114 -23.26 19.55 4.70
CA ALA A 114 -21.82 19.57 4.99
C ALA A 114 -21.08 20.24 3.83
N GLY A 115 -21.00 21.56 3.85
CA GLY A 115 -20.21 22.34 2.90
C GLY A 115 -18.72 22.27 3.24
N ASN A 116 -17.92 21.64 2.38
CA ASN A 116 -16.75 22.20 1.69
C ASN A 116 -15.96 21.08 0.99
N SER A 117 -16.58 20.44 0.00
CA SER A 117 -15.99 19.43 -0.88
C SER A 117 -15.01 20.01 -1.91
N GLN A 118 -14.53 21.24 -1.71
CA GLN A 118 -13.69 21.96 -2.67
C GLN A 118 -12.18 21.85 -2.38
N GLY A 119 -11.79 21.10 -1.34
CA GLY A 119 -10.41 21.00 -0.84
C GLY A 119 -9.65 19.69 -1.14
N TYR A 120 -10.32 18.60 -1.52
CA TYR A 120 -9.67 17.35 -1.91
C TYR A 120 -9.46 17.30 -3.42
N ARG A 121 -8.67 18.25 -3.95
CA ARG A 121 -8.04 18.01 -5.25
C ARG A 121 -6.86 17.07 -4.99
N GLU A 122 -7.00 15.84 -5.46
CA GLU A 122 -5.88 14.90 -5.58
C GLU A 122 -4.74 15.64 -6.30
N LYS A 123 -3.59 15.74 -5.64
CA LYS A 123 -2.41 16.40 -6.21
C LYS A 123 -1.51 15.32 -6.78
N VAL A 124 -0.87 15.60 -7.91
CA VAL A 124 0.09 14.70 -8.53
C VAL A 124 1.44 15.42 -8.56
N CYS A 125 2.52 14.73 -8.20
CA CYS A 125 3.86 15.27 -8.22
C CYS A 125 4.83 14.27 -8.85
N ALA A 126 5.76 14.77 -9.66
CA ALA A 126 6.89 13.99 -10.15
C ALA A 126 8.06 14.12 -9.16
N VAL A 127 8.54 13.00 -8.62
CA VAL A 127 9.56 12.94 -7.57
C VAL A 127 10.83 12.24 -8.07
N GLY A 128 12.00 12.81 -7.78
CA GLY A 128 13.29 12.15 -8.02
C GLY A 128 13.83 12.20 -9.45
N GLY A 129 13.21 12.92 -10.38
CA GLY A 129 13.77 13.13 -11.72
C GLY A 129 14.63 14.39 -11.85
N LYS A 130 15.11 14.64 -13.08
CA LYS A 130 16.08 15.71 -13.38
C LYS A 130 15.48 17.11 -13.31
N ASN A 131 14.15 17.21 -13.37
CA ASN A 131 13.39 18.45 -13.33
C ASN A 131 11.98 18.17 -12.77
N GLY A 132 11.17 19.21 -12.58
CA GLY A 132 9.80 19.10 -12.05
C GLY A 132 8.78 18.38 -12.94
N CYS A 133 9.20 17.82 -14.09
CA CYS A 133 8.35 17.09 -15.04
C CYS A 133 8.87 15.68 -15.33
N SER A 134 9.80 15.16 -14.52
CA SER A 134 10.33 13.81 -14.65
C SER A 134 10.52 13.20 -13.26
N GLY A 135 10.34 11.89 -13.14
CA GLY A 135 10.46 11.18 -11.86
C GLY A 135 9.40 10.11 -11.69
N GLY A 136 9.37 9.49 -10.50
CA GLY A 136 8.26 8.67 -10.04
C GLY A 136 7.02 9.54 -9.80
N VAL A 137 5.84 8.98 -9.99
CA VAL A 137 4.57 9.69 -9.79
C VAL A 137 4.09 9.43 -8.38
N ASP A 138 4.04 10.49 -7.57
CA ASP A 138 3.41 10.48 -6.26
C ASP A 138 2.06 11.19 -6.33
N VAL A 139 1.06 10.63 -5.64
CA VAL A 139 -0.27 11.23 -5.51
C VAL A 139 -0.49 11.62 -4.05
N TRP A 140 -0.98 12.84 -3.83
CA TRP A 140 -1.49 13.27 -2.56
C TRP A 140 -2.90 12.73 -2.39
N HIS A 141 -3.03 11.74 -1.52
CA HIS A 141 -4.29 11.12 -1.17
C HIS A 141 -4.30 10.91 0.34
N CYS A 142 -5.43 11.18 0.99
CA CYS A 142 -5.56 10.93 2.43
C CYS A 142 -4.62 11.70 3.37
N GLY A 143 -4.19 12.90 2.98
CA GLY A 143 -3.31 13.71 3.84
C GLY A 143 -1.84 13.26 3.84
N SER A 144 -1.46 12.33 2.96
CA SER A 144 -0.08 11.90 2.75
C SER A 144 0.25 11.82 1.24
N TRP A 145 1.55 11.86 0.93
CA TRP A 145 2.06 11.53 -0.40
C TRP A 145 2.31 10.02 -0.46
N GLY A 146 1.84 9.37 -1.53
CA GLY A 146 2.11 7.97 -1.80
C GLY A 146 2.52 7.76 -3.26
N MET A 147 3.39 6.80 -3.50
CA MET A 147 3.80 6.40 -4.85
C MET A 147 2.65 5.70 -5.57
N VAL A 148 2.53 5.94 -6.87
CA VAL A 148 1.59 5.22 -7.73
C VAL A 148 2.16 3.84 -8.10
N CYS A 149 1.34 2.81 -7.97
CA CYS A 149 1.69 1.44 -8.36
C CYS A 149 1.97 1.35 -9.87
N ASN A 150 2.95 0.52 -10.27
CA ASN A 150 3.42 0.42 -11.66
C ASN A 150 2.85 -0.80 -12.42
N ASP A 151 2.01 -1.60 -11.77
CA ASP A 151 1.53 -2.91 -12.21
C ASP A 151 0.55 -2.83 -13.39
N SER A 152 -0.20 -1.73 -13.49
CA SER A 152 -1.08 -1.41 -14.63
C SER A 152 -0.74 -0.08 -15.30
N TRP A 153 0.37 0.55 -14.94
CA TRP A 153 0.73 1.89 -15.40
C TRP A 153 1.18 1.88 -16.86
N ASP A 154 0.42 2.52 -17.75
CA ASP A 154 0.67 2.57 -19.18
C ASP A 154 0.89 4.00 -19.73
N MET A 155 1.09 4.11 -21.05
CA MET A 155 1.34 5.39 -21.72
C MET A 155 0.10 6.32 -21.70
N GLN A 156 -1.09 5.81 -21.47
CA GLN A 156 -2.30 6.61 -21.26
C GLN A 156 -2.28 7.26 -19.89
N ASP A 157 -1.85 6.53 -18.86
CA ASP A 157 -1.70 7.08 -17.50
C ASP A 157 -0.62 8.16 -17.45
N VAL A 158 0.51 7.95 -18.14
CA VAL A 158 1.55 8.97 -18.30
C VAL A 158 0.97 10.25 -18.92
N LYS A 159 0.13 10.13 -19.95
CA LYS A 159 -0.51 11.30 -20.59
C LYS A 159 -1.43 12.04 -19.64
N VAL A 160 -2.10 11.33 -18.73
CA VAL A 160 -2.94 11.94 -17.69
C VAL A 160 -2.07 12.66 -16.66
N ALA A 161 -0.99 12.04 -16.18
CA ALA A 161 -0.11 12.62 -15.18
C ALA A 161 0.69 13.83 -15.69
N CYS A 162 1.01 13.87 -16.98
CA CYS A 162 1.76 14.97 -17.60
C CYS A 162 0.90 16.11 -18.14
N ARG A 163 -0.43 16.06 -18.00
CA ARG A 163 -1.36 17.08 -18.51
C ARG A 163 -1.49 18.26 -17.56
#